data_AF-A0A067PBS6-F1
#
_entry.id   AF-A0A067PBS6-F1
#
_cell.length_a   1.000
_cell.length_b   1.000
_cell.length_c   1.000
_cell.angle_alpha   90.00
_cell.angle_beta   90.00
_cell.angle_gamma   90.00
#
_symmetry.space_group_name_H-M   'P 1'
#
loop_
_entity.id
_entity.type
_entity.pdbx_description
1 polymer ?
#
loop_
_entity_poly.entity_id
_entity_poly.type
_entity_poly.pdbx_seq_one_letter_code
_entity_poly.pdbx_strand_id
1 'polypeptide(L)'
;LAKHNPDINWINNTLTFNRCPSACGMAPALLRTVDVGHSLGLDLVDFPDDDGEAKREKKHWKEIVSPQFHDFVDVFTKEDFENTPDSRIWDHAIELKAGSKP
;
A
#
# COMPACT_ATOMS: atom_id res chain seq x y z
N LEU A 1 12.35 -5.19 15.46
CA LEU A 1 11.47 -4.82 14.33
C LEU A 1 11.56 -5.91 13.24
N ALA A 2 11.06 -7.13 13.53
CA ALA A 2 11.26 -8.31 12.66
C ALA A 2 10.02 -9.23 12.61
N LYS A 3 8.89 -8.76 13.12
CA LYS A 3 7.63 -9.50 13.04
C LYS A 3 7.10 -9.26 11.63
N HIS A 4 6.82 -10.31 10.88
CA HIS A 4 6.24 -10.27 9.52
C HIS A 4 7.11 -9.77 8.37
N ASN A 5 8.40 -9.53 8.57
CA ASN A 5 9.25 -9.13 7.45
C ASN A 5 9.42 -10.31 6.47
N PRO A 6 8.98 -10.19 5.19
CA PRO A 6 9.21 -11.23 4.21
C PRO A 6 10.69 -11.29 3.81
N ASP A 7 11.14 -12.45 3.37
CA ASP A 7 12.41 -12.58 2.68
C ASP A 7 12.20 -12.20 1.20
N ILE A 8 12.96 -11.22 0.72
CA ILE A 8 12.86 -10.68 -0.64
C ILE A 8 14.02 -11.19 -1.48
N ASN A 9 13.73 -11.80 -2.62
CA ASN A 9 14.75 -12.17 -3.61
C ASN A 9 14.49 -11.44 -4.92
N TRP A 10 15.34 -10.46 -5.22
CA TRP A 10 15.23 -9.60 -6.39
C TRP A 10 15.66 -10.27 -7.70
N ILE A 11 16.45 -11.35 -7.64
CA ILE A 11 16.95 -12.05 -8.84
C ILE A 11 15.82 -12.84 -9.50
N ASN A 12 15.07 -13.56 -8.68
CA ASN A 12 13.90 -14.32 -9.13
C ASN A 12 12.59 -13.55 -8.93
N ASN A 13 12.69 -12.32 -8.44
CA ASN A 13 11.57 -11.43 -8.11
C ASN A 13 10.50 -12.09 -7.23
N THR A 14 10.90 -12.70 -6.10
CA THR A 14 9.98 -13.40 -5.20
C THR A 14 9.93 -12.81 -3.79
N LEU A 15 8.75 -12.88 -3.18
CA LEU A 15 8.52 -12.61 -1.76
C LEU A 15 8.13 -13.88 -1.03
N THR A 16 8.84 -14.19 0.07
CA THR A 16 8.56 -15.35 0.93
C THR A 16 8.15 -14.88 2.33
N PHE A 17 6.93 -15.22 2.77
CA PHE A 17 6.44 -14.87 4.11
C PHE A 17 6.68 -16.02 5.11
N ASN A 18 7.95 -16.35 5.31
CA ASN A 18 8.37 -17.38 6.26
C ASN A 18 8.47 -16.89 7.72
N ARG A 19 8.27 -15.59 7.99
CA ARG A 19 8.43 -14.98 9.32
C ARG A 19 7.11 -14.50 9.93
N CYS A 20 6.17 -15.43 10.15
CA CYS A 20 4.89 -15.16 10.82
C CYS A 20 4.91 -15.71 12.27
N PRO A 21 4.86 -14.87 13.32
CA PRO A 21 4.74 -15.32 14.70
C PRO A 21 3.39 -16.04 14.94
N SER A 22 3.38 -17.04 15.81
CA SER A 22 2.15 -17.79 16.17
C SER A 22 1.04 -16.91 16.73
N ALA A 23 1.38 -15.79 17.37
CA ALA A 23 0.44 -14.80 17.90
C ALA A 23 -0.25 -13.94 16.81
N CYS A 24 0.11 -14.07 15.53
CA CYS A 24 -0.46 -13.27 14.44
C CYS A 24 -1.92 -13.63 14.13
N GLY A 25 -2.34 -14.87 14.38
CA GLY A 25 -3.70 -15.32 14.06
C GLY A 25 -3.97 -15.53 12.56
N MET A 26 -3.05 -15.18 11.66
CA MET A 26 -3.14 -15.55 10.24
C MET A 26 -2.67 -16.99 10.00
N ALA A 27 -3.44 -17.76 9.22
CA ALA A 27 -3.05 -19.11 8.85
C ALA A 27 -1.82 -19.08 7.91
N PRO A 28 -0.66 -19.63 8.30
CA PRO A 28 0.58 -19.57 7.50
C PRO A 28 0.48 -20.33 6.16
N ALA A 29 -0.61 -21.07 5.93
CA ALA A 29 -0.85 -21.77 4.67
C ALA A 29 -1.14 -20.86 3.47
N LEU A 30 -1.56 -19.60 3.70
CA LEU A 30 -1.96 -18.67 2.64
C LEU A 30 -0.81 -17.84 2.05
N LEU A 31 0.40 -17.88 2.61
CA LEU A 31 1.48 -16.93 2.29
C LEU A 31 2.80 -17.64 1.94
N ARG A 32 2.77 -18.66 1.08
CA ARG A 32 3.93 -19.56 0.92
C ARG A 32 5.07 -18.97 0.08
N THR A 33 4.79 -18.35 -1.06
CA THR A 33 5.75 -17.56 -1.88
C THR A 33 4.94 -16.90 -2.98
N VAL A 34 5.18 -15.63 -3.28
CA VAL A 34 4.50 -14.94 -4.40
C VAL A 34 5.54 -14.40 -5.36
N ASP A 35 5.32 -14.61 -6.67
CA ASP A 35 6.06 -13.93 -7.73
C ASP A 35 5.63 -12.46 -7.78
N VAL A 36 6.59 -11.55 -7.76
CA VAL A 36 6.40 -10.10 -7.79
C VAL A 36 6.54 -9.57 -9.22
N GLY A 37 6.85 -10.44 -10.20
CA GLY A 37 7.13 -10.10 -11.60
C GLY A 37 5.92 -9.79 -12.45
N HIS A 38 4.78 -10.40 -12.12
CA HIS A 38 3.49 -9.85 -12.48
C HIS A 38 2.98 -9.06 -11.28
N SER A 39 2.39 -7.89 -11.54
CA SER A 39 1.61 -7.14 -10.56
C SER A 39 0.94 -8.13 -9.62
N LEU A 40 1.24 -8.07 -8.32
CA LEU A 40 0.54 -8.84 -7.32
C LEU A 40 -0.94 -8.55 -7.53
N GLY A 41 -1.61 -9.45 -8.25
CA GLY A 41 -3.05 -9.50 -8.44
C GLY A 41 -3.67 -9.88 -7.11
N LEU A 42 -3.52 -8.98 -6.14
CA LEU A 42 -4.45 -8.85 -5.04
C LEU A 42 -5.74 -8.30 -5.67
N ASP A 43 -6.41 -9.17 -6.43
CA ASP A 43 -7.74 -8.99 -7.01
C ASP A 43 -8.78 -8.98 -5.87
N LEU A 44 -8.65 -8.07 -4.90
CA LEU A 44 -9.70 -7.83 -3.92
C LEU A 44 -10.02 -6.35 -3.70
N VAL A 45 -9.38 -5.45 -4.43
CA VAL A 45 -9.90 -4.12 -4.67
C VAL A 45 -9.67 -3.82 -6.14
N ASP A 46 -10.72 -4.01 -6.95
CA ASP A 46 -10.80 -3.39 -8.27
C ASP A 46 -10.58 -1.88 -8.04
N PHE A 47 -9.35 -1.39 -8.18
CA PHE A 47 -9.08 0.02 -8.41
C PHE A 47 -9.33 0.23 -9.88
N PRO A 48 -10.53 0.70 -10.27
CA PRO A 48 -10.83 0.88 -11.67
C PRO A 48 -10.05 2.12 -12.08
N ASP A 49 -9.13 1.96 -13.03
CA ASP A 49 -8.66 3.07 -13.84
C ASP A 49 -9.89 3.64 -14.56
N ASP A 50 -10.55 4.62 -13.95
CA ASP A 50 -11.81 5.22 -14.41
C ASP A 50 -11.57 6.69 -14.75
N ASP A 51 -10.94 6.92 -15.90
CA ASP A 51 -10.98 8.21 -16.60
C ASP A 51 -12.29 8.40 -17.40
N GLY A 52 -13.16 7.39 -17.40
CA GLY A 52 -14.50 7.45 -17.98
C GLY A 52 -15.57 7.67 -16.93
N GLU A 53 -16.47 8.63 -17.14
CA GLU A 53 -17.62 8.93 -16.28
C GLU A 53 -18.68 7.80 -16.32
N ALA A 54 -18.31 6.58 -15.92
CA ALA A 54 -19.24 5.46 -15.78
C ALA A 54 -19.96 5.60 -14.43
N LYS A 55 -21.28 5.85 -14.47
CA LYS A 55 -22.13 5.98 -13.28
C LYS A 55 -22.20 4.67 -12.49
N ARG A 56 -21.19 4.43 -11.64
CA ARG A 56 -21.19 3.36 -10.64
C ARG A 56 -22.00 3.82 -9.42
N GLU A 57 -22.81 2.93 -8.86
CA GLU A 57 -23.51 3.20 -7.60
C GLU A 57 -22.47 3.50 -6.51
N LYS A 58 -22.57 4.69 -5.91
CA LYS A 58 -21.66 5.14 -4.85
C LYS A 58 -21.98 4.36 -3.58
N LYS A 59 -21.33 3.22 -3.39
CA LYS A 59 -21.38 2.48 -2.11
C LYS A 59 -20.94 3.42 -0.99
N HIS A 60 -21.59 3.29 0.17
CA HIS A 60 -21.24 4.09 1.32
C HIS A 60 -19.86 3.68 1.84
N TRP A 61 -19.01 4.64 2.25
CA TRP A 61 -17.60 4.38 2.63
C TRP A 61 -17.44 3.28 3.69
N LYS A 62 -18.41 3.13 4.60
CA LYS A 62 -18.41 2.11 5.65
C LYS A 62 -18.44 0.67 5.12
N GLU A 63 -18.92 0.47 3.89
CA GLU A 63 -18.94 -0.82 3.20
C GLU A 63 -17.65 -1.10 2.44
N ILE A 64 -16.95 -0.05 2.03
CA ILE A 64 -15.71 -0.12 1.25
C ILE A 64 -14.49 -0.23 2.18
N VAL A 65 -14.48 0.58 3.24
CA VAL A 65 -13.39 0.67 4.20
C VAL A 65 -13.59 -0.38 5.28
N SER A 66 -12.56 -1.19 5.55
CA SER A 66 -12.61 -2.19 6.62
C SER A 66 -12.85 -1.53 8.00
N PRO A 67 -13.62 -2.15 8.92
CA PRO A 67 -13.96 -1.56 10.22
C PRO A 67 -12.78 -1.03 11.03
N GLN A 68 -11.64 -1.69 10.95
CA GLN A 68 -10.40 -1.28 11.64
C GLN A 68 -9.83 0.05 11.15
N PHE A 69 -10.28 0.57 10.02
CA PHE A 69 -9.84 1.83 9.43
C PHE A 69 -10.92 2.92 9.44
N HIS A 70 -12.07 2.69 10.10
CA HIS A 70 -13.16 3.67 10.13
C HIS A 70 -12.78 4.98 10.85
N ASP A 71 -11.82 4.94 11.77
CA ASP A 71 -11.27 6.12 12.45
C ASP A 71 -10.39 7.00 11.55
N PHE A 72 -10.04 6.51 10.35
CA PHE A 72 -9.16 7.19 9.37
C PHE A 72 -9.89 7.45 8.04
N VAL A 73 -11.22 7.60 8.09
CA VAL A 73 -12.04 7.81 6.87
C VAL A 73 -11.65 9.07 6.10
N ASP A 74 -11.17 10.09 6.81
CA ASP A 74 -10.66 11.36 6.29
C ASP A 74 -9.52 11.15 5.29
N VAL A 75 -8.58 10.24 5.59
CA VAL A 75 -7.45 9.88 4.72
C VAL A 75 -7.90 9.35 3.34
N PHE A 76 -9.11 8.81 3.25
CA PHE A 76 -9.68 8.29 1.99
C PHE A 76 -10.53 9.31 1.23
N THR A 77 -10.64 10.54 1.73
CA THR A 77 -11.33 11.62 1.01
C THR A 77 -10.49 12.11 -0.16
N LYS A 78 -11.16 12.61 -1.20
CA LYS A 78 -10.45 13.14 -2.37
C LYS A 78 -9.63 14.36 -1.99
N GLU A 79 -10.17 15.18 -1.10
CA GLU A 79 -9.56 16.41 -0.61
C GLU A 79 -8.25 16.12 0.13
N ASP A 80 -8.20 15.18 1.06
CA ASP A 80 -6.95 14.85 1.77
C ASP A 80 -5.94 14.12 0.87
N PHE A 81 -6.40 13.39 -0.14
CA PHE A 81 -5.52 12.72 -1.11
C PHE A 81 -4.84 13.70 -2.08
N GLU A 82 -5.57 14.71 -2.55
CA GLU A 82 -5.05 15.70 -3.52
C GLU A 82 -4.15 16.75 -2.86
N ASN A 83 -4.22 16.92 -1.54
CA ASN A 83 -3.41 17.87 -0.81
C ASN A 83 -2.14 17.22 -0.25
N THR A 84 -0.99 17.80 -0.56
CA THR A 84 0.25 17.41 0.13
C THR A 84 0.23 17.95 1.56
N PRO A 85 0.66 17.16 2.56
CA PRO A 85 0.83 17.67 3.91
C PRO A 85 1.78 18.86 3.94
N ASP A 86 1.58 19.77 4.90
CA ASP A 86 2.51 20.88 5.13
C ASP A 86 3.93 20.37 5.40
N SER A 87 4.91 21.11 4.89
CA SER A 87 6.31 20.78 5.13
C SER A 87 6.63 20.85 6.63
N ARG A 88 7.34 19.83 7.10
CA ARG A 88 7.66 19.65 8.51
C ARG A 88 9.14 19.90 8.76
N ILE A 89 9.49 20.20 10.01
CA ILE A 89 10.89 20.46 10.42
C ILE A 89 11.82 19.25 10.24
N TRP A 90 11.27 18.07 10.02
CA TRP A 90 12.00 16.82 9.77
C TRP A 90 11.95 16.39 8.30
N ASP A 91 11.44 17.22 7.40
CA ASP A 91 11.57 16.98 5.97
C ASP A 91 13.05 17.13 5.59
N HIS A 92 13.60 16.09 4.97
CA HIS A 92 14.97 16.12 4.50
C HIS A 92 15.02 16.77 3.11
N ALA A 93 15.66 17.94 3.03
CA ALA A 93 16.01 18.54 1.74
C ALA A 93 17.28 17.88 1.17
N ILE A 94 17.24 17.49 -0.11
CA ILE A 94 18.44 17.08 -0.84
C ILE A 94 19.07 18.34 -1.44
N GLU A 95 20.12 18.84 -0.80
CA GLU A 95 20.88 19.98 -1.31
C GLU A 95 21.74 19.55 -2.49
N LEU A 96 21.47 20.13 -3.66
CA LEU A 96 22.27 19.89 -4.86
C LEU A 96 23.51 20.78 -4.88
N LYS A 97 24.68 20.18 -5.11
CA LYS A 97 25.94 20.93 -5.31
C LYS A 97 25.93 21.61 -6.67
N ALA A 98 26.50 22.82 -6.76
CA ALA A 98 26.62 23.54 -8.02
C ALA A 98 27.27 22.69 -9.13
N GLY A 99 26.63 22.64 -10.31
CA GLY A 99 27.07 21.83 -11.46
C GLY A 99 26.56 20.40 -11.48
N SER A 100 25.75 19.98 -10.50
CA SER A 100 25.06 18.68 -10.53
C SER A 100 24.11 18.58 -11.73
N LYS A 101 24.15 17.44 -12.42
CA LYS A 101 23.22 17.11 -13.50
C LYS A 101 22.18 16.09 -13.00
N PRO A 102 20.96 16.11 -13.54
CA PRO A 102 19.91 15.14 -13.21
C PRO A 102 20.32 13.69 -13.46
#